data_AF-A0A955D1E3-F1
#
_entry.id   AF-A0A955D1E3-F1
#
_cell.length_a   1.000
_cell.length_b   1.000
_cell.length_c   1.000
_cell.angle_alpha   90.00
_cell.angle_beta   90.00
_cell.angle_gamma   90.00
#
_symmetry.space_group_name_H-M   'P 1'
#
loop_
_entity.id
_entity.type
_entity.pdbx_description
1 polymer ?
#
loop_
_entity_poly.entity_id
_entity_poly.type
_entity_poly.pdbx_seq_one_letter_code
_entity_poly.pdbx_strand_id
1 'polypeptide(L)'
;MTSEKRESDETPTTRTTAGTIGTLLCRVVVPAWLFAGAAFKLWERNPKLLPKPILDTIVLIGKPLQLDDAGFAQLLSTSMRFLIGLEFVFVAVMLFVPLLARKAAIFVLALFNLILICLLTQEYQKAGWSGVFEGSCGCFGSSGPKPWVMLAIDLVLLLGVLAFRPNRSTGTAAGTTLGFVGAVAGISVALLVPDRAMTVPPTPPAPAGATTDGTTGADVATAWPDAGPAPSMYFPQFEKWMNQPLREQPMAQSINRPLPEGIDRGRWHVVFYRGDCDHCHDLIDAYIEGDLVPRTLLVRVPDTDPANDLPLPNRPFVMHHLPEGPDYVFTTPVLLTIADGVIVGIATDSENASEVRKALDAGAAAPAAAEPAAPAAAEEPTSPAPPSPAPATSPAAAPASAPTSAPASAAGKAWPKAPKVESMYFPQFEGWEGKRLDEQPLALQIQKPMPDLNTGRWHVLFYRADCDHCHDLIEMHIDGDVVEHTLLVRVPDTDPANEIPLPDRPFKIAVFPTGPDYVFTTPVLMTVVDGRIVCVAPDSDDFDQIAKCLDAE
;
A
#
# COMPACT_ATOMS: atom_id res chain seq x y z
N MET A 1 80.15 41.87 6.72
CA MET A 1 79.52 40.87 5.83
C MET A 1 79.58 39.53 6.54
N THR A 2 78.59 39.23 7.37
CA THR A 2 78.47 37.96 8.10
C THR A 2 77.18 37.30 7.63
N SER A 3 77.34 36.23 6.87
CA SER A 3 76.27 35.33 6.44
C SER A 3 75.91 34.45 7.62
N GLU A 4 74.80 34.78 8.29
CA GLU A 4 74.24 33.96 9.36
C GLU A 4 73.43 32.82 8.73
N LYS A 5 74.05 31.63 8.72
CA LYS A 5 73.45 30.38 8.26
C LYS A 5 72.40 29.96 9.30
N ARG A 6 71.14 30.33 9.07
CA ARG A 6 70.01 29.92 9.90
C ARG A 6 69.77 28.42 9.70
N GLU A 7 70.35 27.63 10.58
CA GLU A 7 70.11 26.19 10.71
C GLU A 7 68.65 26.01 11.14
N SER A 8 67.79 25.74 10.15
CA SER A 8 66.38 25.46 10.37
C SER A 8 66.24 24.07 10.95
N ASP A 9 66.15 24.03 12.27
CA ASP A 9 65.82 22.85 13.07
C ASP A 9 64.37 22.43 12.74
N GLU A 10 64.21 21.64 11.67
CA GLU A 10 62.95 21.02 11.26
C GLU A 10 62.58 19.96 12.30
N THR A 11 61.94 20.39 13.39
CA THR A 11 61.34 19.45 14.34
C THR A 11 60.20 18.74 13.61
N PRO A 12 60.25 17.41 13.41
CA PRO A 12 59.23 16.68 12.68
C PRO A 12 57.89 16.92 13.37
N THR A 13 57.00 17.64 12.70
CA THR A 13 55.67 17.95 13.22
C THR A 13 54.89 16.64 13.28
N THR A 14 54.85 16.01 14.44
CA THR A 14 54.15 14.76 14.68
C THR A 14 52.68 14.94 14.33
N ARG A 15 52.23 14.29 13.24
CA ARG A 15 50.80 14.25 12.89
C ARG A 15 50.03 13.67 14.07
N THR A 16 49.09 14.44 14.61
CA THR A 16 48.25 13.98 15.71
C THR A 16 47.20 13.01 15.16
N THR A 17 46.98 11.90 15.84
CA THR A 17 45.96 10.90 15.48
C THR A 17 44.57 11.53 15.29
N ALA A 18 44.23 12.50 16.15
CA ALA A 18 42.99 13.27 16.05
C ALA A 18 42.84 14.02 14.72
N GLY A 19 43.95 14.57 14.19
CA GLY A 19 43.96 15.25 12.89
C GLY A 19 43.68 14.31 11.73
N THR A 20 44.22 13.09 11.78
CA THR A 20 43.97 12.03 10.78
C THR A 20 42.52 11.56 10.83
N ILE A 21 41.96 11.36 12.04
CA ILE A 21 40.54 11.00 12.23
C ILE A 21 39.63 12.08 11.65
N GLY A 22 39.88 13.35 11.96
CA GLY A 22 39.09 14.47 11.44
C GLY A 22 39.14 14.56 9.91
N THR A 23 40.32 14.32 9.31
CA THR A 23 40.47 14.27 7.84
C THR A 23 39.69 13.10 7.24
N LEU A 24 39.79 11.90 7.81
CA LEU A 24 39.08 10.71 7.34
C LEU A 24 37.55 10.93 7.42
N LEU A 25 37.07 11.47 8.54
CA LEU A 25 35.65 11.70 8.77
C LEU A 25 35.08 12.71 7.76
N CYS A 26 35.74 13.87 7.58
CA CYS A 26 35.25 14.94 6.71
C CYS A 26 35.41 14.63 5.21
N ARG A 27 36.37 13.78 4.81
CA ARG A 27 36.71 13.55 3.40
C ARG A 27 36.39 12.17 2.88
N VAL A 28 36.01 11.23 3.73
CA VAL A 28 35.70 9.87 3.30
C VAL A 28 34.36 9.43 3.87
N VAL A 29 34.23 9.41 5.20
CA VAL A 29 33.03 8.84 5.84
C VAL A 29 31.77 9.67 5.54
N VAL A 30 31.77 10.97 5.84
CA VAL A 30 30.60 11.83 5.60
C VAL A 30 30.24 11.93 4.11
N PRO A 31 31.21 12.13 3.18
CA PRO A 31 30.90 12.12 1.75
C PRO A 31 30.38 10.79 1.24
N ALA A 32 30.89 9.65 1.73
CA ALA A 32 30.40 8.33 1.34
C ALA A 32 28.97 8.10 1.84
N TRP A 33 28.66 8.50 3.08
CA TRP A 33 27.31 8.46 3.62
C TRP A 33 26.33 9.29 2.79
N LEU A 34 26.70 10.55 2.50
CA LEU A 34 25.88 11.45 1.68
C LEU A 34 25.72 10.93 0.25
N PHE A 35 26.80 10.40 -0.35
CA PHE A 35 26.77 9.80 -1.69
C PHE A 35 25.85 8.58 -1.75
N ALA A 36 25.89 7.70 -0.74
CA ALA A 36 25.02 6.53 -0.68
C ALA A 36 23.54 6.94 -0.64
N GLY A 37 23.20 7.95 0.18
CA GLY A 37 21.85 8.51 0.23
C GLY A 37 21.41 9.13 -1.10
N ALA A 38 22.28 9.94 -1.74
CA ALA A 38 22.00 10.57 -3.02
C ALA A 38 21.83 9.53 -4.15
N ALA A 39 22.68 8.51 -4.18
CA ALA A 39 22.63 7.42 -5.14
C ALA A 39 21.36 6.58 -4.96
N PHE A 40 20.96 6.28 -3.73
CA PHE A 40 19.70 5.59 -3.44
C PHE A 40 18.48 6.41 -3.90
N LYS A 41 18.44 7.72 -3.61
CA LYS A 41 17.37 8.61 -4.11
C LYS A 41 17.34 8.70 -5.62
N LEU A 42 18.51 8.76 -6.27
CA LEU A 42 18.61 8.78 -7.73
C LEU A 42 18.17 7.46 -8.37
N TRP A 43 18.46 6.35 -7.69
CA TRP A 43 18.06 5.02 -8.11
C TRP A 43 16.55 4.86 -8.02
N GLU A 44 15.99 5.12 -6.84
CA GLU A 44 14.59 4.85 -6.53
C GLU A 44 13.63 5.86 -7.14
N ARG A 45 14.05 7.12 -7.22
CA ARG A 45 13.30 8.25 -7.81
C ARG A 45 11.92 8.53 -7.24
N ASN A 46 11.61 7.91 -6.12
CA ASN A 46 10.34 8.11 -5.47
C ASN A 46 10.40 9.42 -4.65
N PRO A 47 9.55 10.42 -4.94
CA PRO A 47 9.53 11.67 -4.19
C PRO A 47 9.08 11.48 -2.74
N LYS A 48 8.45 10.33 -2.42
CA LYS A 48 8.17 9.96 -1.04
C LYS A 48 9.45 9.92 -0.23
N LEU A 49 10.62 9.61 -0.82
CA LEU A 49 11.91 9.61 -0.10
C LEU A 49 12.31 11.00 0.45
N LEU A 50 11.60 12.07 0.07
CA LEU A 50 11.80 13.38 0.66
C LEU A 50 11.08 13.47 2.01
N PRO A 51 11.75 13.90 3.09
CA PRO A 51 11.11 14.15 4.37
C PRO A 51 9.89 15.07 4.22
N LYS A 52 8.79 14.75 4.92
CA LYS A 52 7.54 15.52 4.91
C LYS A 52 7.74 17.04 5.03
N PRO A 53 8.62 17.58 5.90
CA PRO A 53 8.87 19.03 5.94
C PRO A 53 9.38 19.64 4.62
N ILE A 54 10.13 18.88 3.83
CA ILE A 54 10.58 19.30 2.50
C ILE A 54 9.41 19.26 1.52
N LEU A 55 8.61 18.19 1.53
CA LEU A 55 7.40 18.08 0.70
C LEU A 55 6.42 19.23 0.98
N ASP A 56 6.15 19.51 2.26
CA ASP A 56 5.29 20.61 2.69
C ASP A 56 5.82 21.97 2.20
N THR A 57 7.15 22.14 2.21
CA THR A 57 7.80 23.35 1.67
C THR A 57 7.61 23.47 0.16
N ILE A 58 7.74 22.37 -0.59
CA ILE A 58 7.50 22.35 -2.04
C ILE A 58 6.03 22.66 -2.33
N VAL A 59 5.10 22.07 -1.57
CA VAL A 59 3.66 22.37 -1.66
C VAL A 59 3.39 23.84 -1.38
N LEU A 60 4.01 24.41 -0.34
CA LEU A 60 3.88 25.83 0.01
C LEU A 60 4.36 26.74 -1.12
N ILE A 61 5.42 26.37 -1.83
CA ILE A 61 5.95 27.11 -3.00
C ILE A 61 5.05 26.93 -4.23
N GLY A 62 4.50 25.73 -4.45
CA GLY A 62 3.66 25.43 -5.60
C GLY A 62 2.25 26.03 -5.51
N LYS A 63 1.69 26.17 -4.31
CA LYS A 63 0.31 26.67 -4.10
C LYS A 63 0.07 28.06 -4.70
N PRO A 64 0.95 29.07 -4.52
CA PRO A 64 0.82 30.37 -5.19
C PRO A 64 0.85 30.32 -6.73
N LEU A 65 1.47 29.30 -7.31
CA LEU A 65 1.63 29.16 -8.76
C LEU A 65 0.40 28.54 -9.46
N GLN A 66 -0.59 28.07 -8.69
CA GLN A 66 -1.82 27.44 -9.19
C GLN A 66 -1.57 26.30 -10.21
N LEU A 67 -0.48 25.55 -10.01
CA LEU A 67 -0.16 24.41 -10.88
C LEU A 67 -1.26 23.35 -10.79
N ASP A 68 -1.60 22.77 -11.93
CA ASP A 68 -2.41 21.55 -12.02
C ASP A 68 -1.59 20.33 -11.53
N ASP A 69 -2.20 19.15 -11.49
CA ASP A 69 -1.55 17.95 -10.95
C ASP A 69 -0.30 17.56 -11.74
N ALA A 70 -0.32 17.73 -13.07
CA ALA A 70 0.82 17.49 -13.95
C ALA A 70 1.97 18.48 -13.71
N GLY A 71 1.66 19.78 -13.64
CA GLY A 71 2.64 20.83 -13.34
C GLY A 71 3.26 20.68 -11.96
N PHE A 72 2.46 20.26 -10.97
CA PHE A 72 2.98 19.99 -9.63
C PHE A 72 3.86 18.74 -9.60
N ALA A 73 3.49 17.65 -10.28
CA ALA A 73 4.35 16.48 -10.43
C ALA A 73 5.70 16.82 -11.09
N GLN A 74 5.69 17.70 -12.11
CA GLN A 74 6.91 18.20 -12.73
C GLN A 74 7.75 19.05 -11.77
N LEU A 75 7.13 19.93 -10.98
CA LEU A 75 7.81 20.71 -9.95
C LEU A 75 8.47 19.78 -8.93
N LEU A 76 7.75 18.77 -8.43
CA LEU A 76 8.25 17.82 -7.45
C LEU A 76 9.43 17.00 -7.99
N SER A 77 9.30 16.47 -9.21
CA SER A 77 10.38 15.74 -9.90
C SER A 77 11.62 16.64 -10.07
N THR A 78 11.43 17.88 -10.50
CA THR A 78 12.53 18.85 -10.68
C THR A 78 13.19 19.19 -9.34
N SER A 79 12.41 19.43 -8.28
CA SER A 79 12.90 19.69 -6.94
C SER A 79 13.69 18.50 -6.38
N MET A 80 13.22 17.27 -6.57
CA MET A 80 13.95 16.08 -6.13
C MET A 80 15.31 15.96 -6.85
N ARG A 81 15.34 16.12 -8.17
CA ARG A 81 16.59 16.10 -8.94
C ARG A 81 17.55 17.22 -8.51
N PHE A 82 17.01 18.40 -8.20
CA PHE A 82 17.81 19.51 -7.67
C PHE A 82 18.43 19.17 -6.31
N LEU A 83 17.66 18.58 -5.39
CA LEU A 83 18.14 18.18 -4.07
C LEU A 83 19.21 17.08 -4.17
N ILE A 84 19.01 16.06 -5.00
CA ILE A 84 20.02 15.02 -5.29
C ILE A 84 21.29 15.65 -5.87
N GLY A 85 21.13 16.57 -6.83
CA GLY A 85 22.24 17.32 -7.41
C GLY A 85 23.03 18.08 -6.34
N LEU A 86 22.34 18.76 -5.42
CA LEU A 86 22.94 19.49 -4.30
C LEU A 86 23.76 18.55 -3.39
N GLU A 87 23.28 17.34 -3.12
CA GLU A 87 24.02 16.33 -2.34
C GLU A 87 25.32 15.95 -3.05
N PHE A 88 25.30 15.71 -4.36
CA PHE A 88 26.53 15.44 -5.12
C PHE A 88 27.50 16.63 -5.13
N VAL A 89 27.00 17.87 -5.17
CA VAL A 89 27.84 19.07 -5.02
C VAL A 89 28.54 19.06 -3.66
N PHE A 90 27.82 18.78 -2.57
CA PHE A 90 28.41 18.70 -1.25
C PHE A 90 29.46 17.58 -1.14
N VAL A 91 29.20 16.41 -1.73
CA VAL A 91 30.19 15.32 -1.83
C VAL A 91 31.45 15.81 -2.55
N ALA A 92 31.32 16.42 -3.74
CA ALA A 92 32.45 16.94 -4.50
C ALA A 92 33.24 18.00 -3.73
N VAL A 93 32.55 18.94 -3.06
CA VAL A 93 33.20 19.96 -2.23
C VAL A 93 34.00 19.33 -1.09
N MET A 94 33.45 18.33 -0.40
CA MET A 94 34.16 17.65 0.69
C MET A 94 35.36 16.83 0.21
N LEU A 95 35.23 16.16 -0.95
CA LEU A 95 36.28 15.33 -1.54
C LEU A 95 37.44 16.15 -2.12
N PHE A 96 37.16 17.32 -2.70
CA PHE A 96 38.15 18.05 -3.51
C PHE A 96 38.55 19.42 -2.95
N VAL A 97 37.79 20.01 -2.03
CA VAL A 97 38.06 21.35 -1.47
C VAL A 97 38.34 21.28 0.05
N PRO A 98 39.60 20.99 0.48
CA PRO A 98 39.95 20.79 1.89
C PRO A 98 39.53 21.92 2.84
N LEU A 99 39.58 23.17 2.36
CA LEU A 99 39.23 24.34 3.16
C LEU A 99 37.73 24.42 3.50
N LEU A 100 36.88 23.82 2.67
CA LEU A 100 35.43 23.85 2.83
C LEU A 100 34.88 22.52 3.36
N ALA A 101 35.60 21.40 3.21
CA ALA A 101 35.12 20.06 3.55
C ALA A 101 34.47 19.97 4.93
N ARG A 102 35.13 20.48 5.98
CA ARG A 102 34.57 20.46 7.34
C ARG A 102 33.32 21.34 7.47
N LYS A 103 33.33 22.53 6.87
CA LYS A 103 32.18 23.46 6.95
C LYS A 103 30.97 22.87 6.23
N ALA A 104 31.20 22.28 5.05
CA ALA A 104 30.19 21.57 4.28
C ALA A 104 29.62 20.38 5.06
N ALA A 105 30.48 19.54 5.65
CA ALA A 105 30.06 18.41 6.48
C ALA A 105 29.19 18.85 7.68
N ILE A 106 29.64 19.87 8.43
CA ILE A 106 28.87 20.42 9.56
C ILE A 106 27.53 20.95 9.09
N PHE A 107 27.51 21.74 8.00
CA PHE A 107 26.30 22.34 7.49
C PHE A 107 25.26 21.30 7.06
N VAL A 108 25.67 20.32 6.23
CA VAL A 108 24.72 19.32 5.72
C VAL A 108 24.21 18.40 6.83
N LEU A 109 25.09 17.94 7.73
CA LEU A 109 24.70 17.08 8.85
C LEU A 109 23.81 17.84 9.84
N ALA A 110 24.10 19.12 10.12
CA ALA A 110 23.23 19.93 10.97
C ALA A 110 21.84 20.12 10.34
N LEU A 111 21.77 20.35 9.02
CA LEU A 111 20.51 20.46 8.29
C LEU A 111 19.72 19.15 8.32
N PHE A 112 20.36 18.00 8.07
CA PHE A 112 19.71 16.69 8.13
C PHE A 112 19.19 16.37 9.54
N ASN A 113 20.02 16.58 10.56
CA ASN A 113 19.60 16.43 11.96
C ASN A 113 18.40 17.34 12.28
N LEU A 114 18.39 18.59 11.82
CA LEU A 114 17.26 19.50 12.04
C LEU A 114 15.98 18.99 11.38
N ILE A 115 16.05 18.54 10.12
CA ILE A 115 14.90 17.99 9.39
C ILE A 115 14.37 16.73 10.08
N LEU A 116 15.26 15.84 10.52
CA LEU A 116 14.90 14.61 11.25
C LEU A 116 14.27 14.91 12.61
N ILE A 117 14.78 15.91 13.35
CA ILE A 117 14.18 16.37 14.61
C ILE A 117 12.77 16.93 14.36
N CYS A 118 12.57 17.74 13.32
CA CYS A 118 11.24 18.23 12.96
C CYS A 118 10.28 17.07 12.65
N LEU A 119 10.71 16.08 11.87
CA LEU A 119 9.91 14.90 11.54
C LEU A 119 9.56 14.09 12.80
N LEU A 120 10.54 13.77 13.65
CA LEU A 120 10.29 13.04 14.89
C LEU A 120 9.38 13.82 15.85
N THR A 121 9.45 15.15 15.84
CA THR A 121 8.54 16.00 16.63
C THR A 121 7.11 15.90 16.12
N GLN A 122 6.91 15.85 14.80
CA GLN A 122 5.59 15.65 14.19
C GLN A 122 5.02 14.28 14.54
N GLU A 123 5.81 13.22 14.46
CA GLU A 123 5.38 11.87 14.83
C GLU A 123 5.09 11.75 16.34
N TYR A 124 5.91 12.40 17.17
CA TYR A 124 5.64 12.50 18.60
C TYR A 124 4.32 13.22 18.91
N GLN A 125 3.97 14.26 18.15
CA GLN A 125 2.72 14.99 18.35
C GLN A 125 1.49 14.15 17.96
N LYS A 126 1.62 13.23 17.01
CA LYS A 126 0.52 12.36 16.56
C LYS A 126 0.30 11.19 17.51
N ALA A 127 1.35 10.42 17.79
CA ALA A 127 1.24 9.13 18.48
C ALA A 127 2.14 9.03 19.73
N GLY A 128 2.72 10.14 20.19
CA GLY A 128 3.61 10.12 21.35
C GLY A 128 4.90 9.33 21.08
N TRP A 129 5.40 8.62 22.09
CA TRP A 129 6.66 7.89 21.97
C TRP A 129 6.59 6.65 21.07
N SER A 130 5.45 5.97 20.96
CA SER A 130 5.30 4.84 20.03
C SER A 130 5.50 5.31 18.59
N GLY A 131 4.91 6.44 18.20
CA GLY A 131 5.13 7.06 16.88
C GLY A 131 6.60 7.36 16.55
N VAL A 132 7.44 7.66 17.55
CA VAL A 132 8.87 7.92 17.34
C VAL A 132 9.66 6.63 17.04
N PHE A 133 9.29 5.51 17.65
CA PHE A 133 10.02 4.24 17.56
C PHE A 133 9.46 3.25 16.53
N GLU A 134 8.15 3.28 16.32
CA GLU A 134 7.41 2.42 15.41
C GLU A 134 7.04 3.14 14.13
N GLY A 135 6.94 4.48 14.17
CA GLY A 135 6.64 5.28 13.01
C GLY A 135 7.56 4.89 11.86
N SER A 136 6.95 4.39 10.80
CA SER A 136 7.62 4.29 9.51
C SER A 136 8.07 5.71 9.17
N CYS A 137 9.28 5.85 8.66
CA CYS A 137 9.61 7.09 7.98
C CYS A 137 8.59 7.18 6.85
N GLY A 138 7.50 7.96 7.00
CA GLY A 138 6.30 7.97 6.15
C GLY A 138 6.54 8.45 4.71
N CYS A 139 7.63 7.96 4.12
CA CYS A 139 8.46 8.53 3.08
C CYS A 139 9.36 7.44 2.44
N PHE A 140 9.89 6.47 3.18
CA PHE A 140 10.82 5.45 2.62
C PHE A 140 10.16 4.12 2.23
N GLY A 141 8.83 4.00 2.35
CA GLY A 141 8.18 2.68 2.33
C GLY A 141 8.74 1.79 3.45
N SER A 142 8.36 0.52 3.45
CA SER A 142 8.80 -0.47 4.45
C SER A 142 10.31 -0.74 4.45
N SER A 143 11.08 -0.20 3.50
CA SER A 143 12.46 -0.62 3.22
C SER A 143 13.57 0.31 3.75
N GLY A 144 13.24 1.44 4.38
CA GLY A 144 14.24 2.38 4.92
C GLY A 144 14.55 2.21 6.41
N PRO A 145 15.76 2.59 6.89
CA PRO A 145 16.04 2.70 8.31
C PRO A 145 15.05 3.63 9.01
N LYS A 146 14.63 3.28 10.22
CA LYS A 146 13.73 4.11 11.04
C LYS A 146 14.32 5.53 11.24
N PRO A 147 13.49 6.60 11.27
CA PRO A 147 13.99 7.98 11.34
C PRO A 147 14.93 8.24 12.52
N TRP A 148 14.65 7.65 13.69
CA TRP A 148 15.50 7.82 14.87
C TRP A 148 16.89 7.18 14.70
N VAL A 149 17.00 6.08 13.93
CA VAL A 149 18.28 5.44 13.61
C VAL A 149 19.10 6.36 12.70
N MET A 150 18.46 6.93 11.67
CA MET A 150 19.12 7.92 10.81
C MET A 150 19.60 9.13 11.62
N LEU A 151 18.77 9.65 12.53
CA LEU A 151 19.16 10.76 13.41
C LEU A 151 20.36 10.41 14.28
N ALA A 152 20.39 9.20 14.85
CA ALA A 152 21.51 8.75 15.66
C ALA A 152 22.82 8.69 14.86
N ILE A 153 22.77 8.15 13.64
CA ILE A 153 23.94 8.08 12.74
C ILE A 153 24.42 9.51 12.41
N ASP A 154 23.52 10.38 11.96
CA ASP A 154 23.86 11.75 11.56
C ASP A 154 24.37 12.59 12.74
N LEU A 155 23.83 12.38 13.93
CA LEU A 155 24.26 13.07 15.15
C LEU A 155 25.66 12.61 15.57
N VAL A 156 25.95 11.30 15.52
CA VAL A 156 27.29 10.76 15.80
C VAL A 156 28.31 11.30 14.80
N LEU A 157 27.97 11.33 13.51
CA LEU A 157 28.83 11.92 12.48
C LEU A 157 29.06 13.41 12.73
N LEU A 158 28.02 14.17 13.07
CA LEU A 158 28.11 15.61 13.35
C LEU A 158 29.02 15.87 14.57
N LEU A 159 28.79 15.18 15.68
CA LEU A 159 29.60 15.29 16.90
C LEU A 159 31.06 14.92 16.62
N GLY A 160 31.31 13.88 15.82
CA GLY A 160 32.65 13.50 15.39
C GLY A 160 33.33 14.63 14.59
N VAL A 161 32.64 15.25 13.63
CA VAL A 161 33.20 16.35 12.82
C VAL A 161 33.47 17.60 13.67
N LEU A 162 32.67 17.83 14.71
CA LEU A 162 32.86 18.92 15.67
C LEU A 162 34.05 18.65 16.61
N ALA A 163 34.19 17.43 17.11
CA ALA A 163 35.26 17.02 18.03
C ALA A 163 36.63 16.91 17.35
N PHE A 164 36.71 16.30 16.17
CA PHE A 164 37.97 16.01 15.48
C PHE A 164 38.27 17.02 14.36
N ARG A 165 39.22 17.93 14.61
CA ARG A 165 39.65 18.91 13.59
C ARG A 165 40.55 18.23 12.56
N PRO A 166 40.25 18.33 11.24
CA PRO A 166 41.12 17.77 10.21
C PRO A 166 42.47 18.48 10.17
N ASN A 167 43.50 17.76 9.73
CA ASN A 167 44.82 18.34 9.48
C ASN A 167 44.72 19.48 8.47
N ARG A 168 45.42 20.60 8.73
CA ARG A 168 45.47 21.74 7.80
C ARG A 168 46.16 21.30 6.51
N SER A 169 45.38 21.10 5.46
CA SER A 169 45.87 21.01 4.09
C SER A 169 45.90 22.40 3.50
N THR A 170 46.99 22.78 2.86
CA THR A 170 46.98 23.92 1.92
C THR A 170 46.03 23.54 0.77
N GLY A 171 45.06 24.41 0.48
CA GLY A 171 44.21 24.24 -0.69
C GLY A 171 45.05 24.44 -1.94
N THR A 172 45.00 23.49 -2.88
CA THR A 172 45.61 23.67 -4.21
C THR A 172 44.55 24.19 -5.18
N ALA A 173 44.95 25.02 -6.14
CA ALA A 173 44.04 25.47 -7.21
C ALA A 173 43.40 24.27 -7.95
N ALA A 174 44.17 23.20 -8.13
CA ALA A 174 43.69 21.94 -8.71
C ALA A 174 42.52 21.33 -7.92
N GLY A 175 42.54 21.37 -6.59
CA GLY A 175 41.44 20.85 -5.76
C GLY A 175 40.12 21.62 -5.98
N THR A 176 40.19 22.94 -6.08
CA THR A 176 39.01 23.77 -6.38
C THR A 176 38.45 23.48 -7.77
N THR A 177 39.31 23.34 -8.79
CA THR A 177 38.88 22.99 -10.15
C THR A 177 38.23 21.61 -10.18
N LEU A 178 38.81 20.60 -9.55
CA LEU A 178 38.22 19.26 -9.45
C LEU A 178 36.89 19.26 -8.70
N GLY A 179 36.77 20.07 -7.64
CA GLY A 179 35.51 20.25 -6.91
C GLY A 179 34.41 20.82 -7.80
N PHE A 180 34.73 21.85 -8.60
CA PHE A 180 33.78 22.42 -9.56
C PHE A 180 33.36 21.43 -10.64
N VAL A 181 34.32 20.70 -11.24
CA VAL A 181 34.02 19.67 -12.26
C VAL A 181 33.15 18.56 -11.66
N GLY A 182 33.47 18.09 -10.46
CA GLY A 182 32.66 17.09 -9.75
C GLY A 182 31.25 17.58 -9.45
N ALA A 183 31.10 18.83 -9.03
CA ALA A 183 29.79 19.45 -8.79
C ALA A 183 28.93 19.54 -10.07
N VAL A 184 29.51 20.00 -11.18
CA VAL A 184 28.83 20.06 -12.49
C VAL A 184 28.45 18.65 -12.96
N ALA A 185 29.34 17.68 -12.81
CA ALA A 185 29.06 16.29 -13.17
C ALA A 185 27.92 15.70 -12.32
N GLY A 186 27.93 15.93 -11.01
CA GLY A 186 26.88 15.48 -10.10
C GLY A 186 25.50 16.06 -10.42
N ILE A 187 25.41 17.37 -10.66
CA ILE A 187 24.16 18.01 -11.10
C ILE A 187 23.72 17.44 -12.46
N SER A 188 24.66 17.27 -13.39
CA SER A 188 24.36 16.73 -14.72
C SER A 188 23.78 15.32 -14.63
N VAL A 189 24.36 14.45 -13.80
CA VAL A 189 23.83 13.10 -13.54
C VAL A 189 22.42 13.17 -12.95
N ALA A 190 22.19 14.02 -11.95
CA ALA A 190 20.88 14.16 -11.33
C ALA A 190 19.79 14.64 -12.31
N LEU A 191 20.15 15.53 -13.25
CA LEU A 191 19.21 16.10 -14.22
C LEU A 191 19.00 15.22 -15.46
N LEU A 192 20.04 14.53 -15.95
CA LEU A 192 20.04 13.84 -17.24
C LEU A 192 19.65 12.37 -17.19
N VAL A 193 19.72 11.72 -16.02
CA VAL A 193 19.29 10.32 -15.94
C VAL A 193 17.77 10.26 -16.24
N PRO A 194 17.34 9.47 -17.24
CA PRO A 194 15.95 9.43 -17.69
C PRO A 194 15.05 8.79 -16.63
N ASP A 195 13.77 9.13 -16.66
CA ASP A 195 12.78 8.49 -15.78
C ASP A 195 12.67 6.99 -16.08
N ARG A 196 12.42 6.19 -15.04
CA ARG A 196 12.23 4.75 -15.21
C ARG A 196 11.05 4.55 -16.17
N ALA A 197 11.30 3.85 -17.28
CA ALA A 197 10.23 3.49 -18.19
C ALA A 197 9.28 2.53 -17.45
N MET A 198 8.02 2.91 -17.30
CA MET A 198 7.02 2.06 -16.66
C MET A 198 6.36 1.18 -17.71
N THR A 199 6.43 -0.12 -17.51
CA THR A 199 5.66 -1.09 -18.29
C THR A 199 4.29 -1.24 -17.63
N VAL A 200 3.30 -0.50 -18.12
CA VAL A 200 1.91 -0.76 -17.77
C VAL A 200 1.54 -2.12 -18.40
N PRO A 201 1.10 -3.12 -17.62
CA PRO A 201 0.60 -4.37 -18.19
C PRO A 201 -0.51 -4.04 -19.20
N PRO A 202 -0.51 -4.65 -20.40
CA PRO A 202 -1.55 -4.37 -21.38
C PRO A 202 -2.92 -4.69 -20.78
N THR A 203 -3.82 -3.70 -20.77
CA THR A 203 -5.22 -3.89 -20.37
C THR A 203 -5.79 -5.06 -21.17
N PRO A 204 -6.36 -6.09 -20.51
CA PRO A 204 -7.01 -7.19 -21.21
C PRO A 204 -8.05 -6.63 -22.20
N PRO A 205 -8.12 -7.12 -23.45
CA PRO A 205 -9.09 -6.64 -24.41
C PRO A 205 -10.50 -6.81 -23.83
N ALA A 206 -11.27 -5.72 -23.82
CA ALA A 206 -12.66 -5.75 -23.37
C ALA A 206 -13.41 -6.88 -24.11
N PRO A 207 -14.25 -7.67 -23.41
CA PRO A 207 -14.98 -8.76 -24.05
C PRO A 207 -15.84 -8.23 -25.19
N ALA A 208 -15.54 -8.67 -26.41
CA ALA A 208 -16.29 -8.34 -27.61
C ALA A 208 -17.66 -9.03 -27.55
N GLY A 209 -18.69 -8.36 -27.05
CA GLY A 209 -19.99 -9.02 -26.87
C GLY A 209 -21.22 -8.19 -26.57
N ALA A 210 -21.18 -6.85 -26.60
CA ALA A 210 -22.39 -6.04 -26.39
C ALA A 210 -22.76 -5.26 -27.66
N THR A 211 -23.44 -5.95 -28.59
CA THR A 211 -24.26 -5.28 -29.60
C THR A 211 -25.50 -4.69 -28.92
N THR A 212 -25.53 -3.37 -28.77
CA THR A 212 -26.69 -2.62 -28.30
C THR A 212 -27.68 -2.40 -29.44
N ASP A 213 -28.82 -3.08 -29.37
CA ASP A 213 -30.00 -2.76 -30.17
C ASP A 213 -30.59 -1.41 -29.73
N GLY A 214 -30.90 -0.57 -30.71
CA GLY A 214 -31.30 0.82 -30.53
C GLY A 214 -32.61 0.99 -29.78
N THR A 215 -32.55 1.71 -28.66
CA THR A 215 -33.69 2.44 -28.11
C THR A 215 -33.27 3.89 -27.87
N THR A 216 -33.79 4.80 -28.68
CA THR A 216 -33.67 6.25 -28.55
C THR A 216 -34.43 6.75 -27.31
N GLY A 217 -33.70 6.98 -26.23
CA GLY A 217 -34.11 7.79 -25.08
C GLY A 217 -32.90 8.58 -24.60
N ALA A 218 -33.04 9.89 -24.48
CA ALA A 218 -31.97 10.82 -24.15
C ALA A 218 -31.45 10.62 -22.71
N ASP A 219 -30.42 9.79 -22.56
CA ASP A 219 -29.48 9.76 -21.44
C ASP A 219 -28.22 9.02 -21.91
N VAL A 220 -27.46 9.66 -22.80
CA VAL A 220 -26.18 9.12 -23.24
C VAL A 220 -25.19 9.33 -22.11
N ALA A 221 -25.12 8.36 -21.19
CA ALA A 221 -23.96 8.16 -20.33
C ALA A 221 -22.73 8.11 -21.25
N THR A 222 -21.98 9.21 -21.32
CA THR A 222 -20.81 9.30 -22.18
C THR A 222 -19.81 8.30 -21.66
N ALA A 223 -19.31 7.42 -22.53
CA ALA A 223 -18.27 6.46 -22.17
C ALA A 223 -17.11 7.19 -21.46
N TRP A 224 -16.54 6.56 -20.44
CA TRP A 224 -15.37 7.10 -19.74
C TRP A 224 -14.23 7.29 -20.75
N PRO A 225 -13.47 8.39 -20.64
CA PRO A 225 -12.32 8.62 -21.51
C PRO A 225 -11.25 7.54 -21.26
N ASP A 226 -10.50 7.21 -22.31
CA ASP A 226 -9.33 6.35 -22.19
C ASP A 226 -8.29 6.99 -21.26
N ALA A 227 -7.67 6.18 -20.39
CA ALA A 227 -6.73 6.63 -19.37
C ALA A 227 -5.45 7.31 -19.92
N GLY A 228 -5.19 7.19 -21.22
CA GLY A 228 -3.90 7.55 -21.80
C GLY A 228 -2.75 6.74 -21.19
N PRO A 229 -1.49 7.08 -21.52
CA PRO A 229 -0.34 6.51 -20.85
C PRO A 229 -0.25 7.03 -19.41
N ALA A 230 -0.07 6.13 -18.44
CA ALA A 230 0.15 6.52 -17.05
C ALA A 230 1.45 7.35 -16.94
N PRO A 231 1.41 8.52 -16.26
CA PRO A 231 2.62 9.25 -15.91
C PRO A 231 3.45 8.45 -14.90
N SER A 232 4.70 8.85 -14.72
CA SER A 232 5.58 8.21 -13.73
C SER A 232 5.14 8.44 -12.27
N MET A 233 4.22 9.38 -12.05
CA MET A 233 3.83 9.83 -10.73
C MET A 233 2.44 10.47 -10.79
N TYR A 234 1.62 10.20 -9.78
CA TYR A 234 0.39 10.93 -9.51
C TYR A 234 0.53 11.72 -8.21
N PHE A 235 0.23 13.01 -8.26
CA PHE A 235 0.09 13.89 -7.09
C PHE A 235 -1.30 14.52 -7.14
N PRO A 236 -2.36 13.77 -6.80
CA PRO A 236 -3.72 14.29 -6.84
C PRO A 236 -3.91 15.37 -5.78
N GLN A 237 -4.35 16.55 -6.21
CA GLN A 237 -4.80 17.60 -5.28
C GLN A 237 -6.31 17.44 -5.07
N PHE A 238 -6.71 16.44 -4.28
CA PHE A 238 -8.11 16.05 -4.12
C PHE A 238 -9.03 17.24 -3.78
N GLU A 239 -8.57 18.23 -3.01
CA GLU A 239 -9.37 19.40 -2.66
C GLU A 239 -9.80 20.21 -3.90
N LYS A 240 -9.02 20.18 -4.98
CA LYS A 240 -9.35 20.80 -6.27
C LYS A 240 -10.33 19.98 -7.10
N TRP A 241 -10.52 18.70 -6.77
CA TRP A 241 -11.47 17.82 -7.46
C TRP A 241 -12.91 18.05 -6.99
N MET A 242 -13.12 18.80 -5.90
CA MET A 242 -14.45 19.14 -5.40
C MET A 242 -15.28 19.83 -6.50
N ASN A 243 -16.51 19.37 -6.69
CA ASN A 243 -17.45 19.77 -7.75
C ASN A 243 -16.96 19.50 -9.18
N GLN A 244 -15.94 18.67 -9.37
CA GLN A 244 -15.49 18.21 -10.69
C GLN A 244 -16.00 16.78 -10.95
N PRO A 245 -16.20 16.41 -12.22
CA PRO A 245 -16.51 15.03 -12.57
C PRO A 245 -15.35 14.08 -12.21
N LEU A 246 -15.65 12.92 -11.62
CA LEU A 246 -14.62 11.92 -11.31
C LEU A 246 -13.91 11.45 -12.60
N ARG A 247 -14.68 11.25 -13.67
CA ARG A 247 -14.18 10.79 -14.97
C ARG A 247 -13.18 11.74 -15.64
N GLU A 248 -13.10 12.99 -15.19
CA GLU A 248 -12.16 13.99 -15.70
C GLU A 248 -10.83 13.99 -14.93
N GLN A 249 -10.75 13.27 -13.82
CA GLN A 249 -9.54 13.21 -13.01
C GLN A 249 -8.54 12.19 -13.60
N PRO A 250 -7.31 12.60 -13.98
CA PRO A 250 -6.37 11.71 -14.67
C PRO A 250 -6.08 10.41 -13.91
N MET A 251 -5.96 10.48 -12.59
CA MET A 251 -5.74 9.29 -11.76
C MET A 251 -6.98 8.37 -11.74
N ALA A 252 -8.19 8.93 -11.66
CA ALA A 252 -9.42 8.13 -11.67
C ALA A 252 -9.67 7.46 -13.03
N GLN A 253 -9.27 8.09 -14.13
CA GLN A 253 -9.33 7.49 -15.46
C GLN A 253 -8.48 6.21 -15.55
N SER A 254 -7.43 6.13 -14.74
CA SER A 254 -6.47 5.03 -14.73
C SER A 254 -6.93 3.83 -13.89
N ILE A 255 -8.07 3.92 -13.20
CA ILE A 255 -8.65 2.77 -12.49
C ILE A 255 -8.92 1.63 -13.49
N ASN A 256 -8.51 0.42 -13.15
CA ASN A 256 -8.69 -0.76 -13.98
C ASN A 256 -10.17 -0.97 -14.37
N ARG A 257 -10.43 -1.53 -15.55
CA ARG A 257 -11.78 -1.66 -16.13
C ARG A 257 -12.27 -3.11 -16.10
N PRO A 258 -13.60 -3.35 -16.13
CA PRO A 258 -14.72 -2.39 -16.24
C PRO A 258 -15.14 -1.78 -14.89
N LEU A 259 -15.42 -0.48 -14.86
CA LEU A 259 -16.00 0.17 -13.66
C LEU A 259 -17.46 -0.27 -13.43
N PRO A 260 -17.99 -0.13 -12.20
CA PRO A 260 -19.39 -0.44 -11.91
C PRO A 260 -20.37 0.29 -12.82
N GLU A 261 -21.40 -0.43 -13.26
CA GLU A 261 -22.48 0.18 -14.03
C GLU A 261 -23.17 1.28 -13.22
N GLY A 262 -23.21 2.48 -13.78
CA GLY A 262 -23.85 3.62 -13.12
C GLY A 262 -22.98 4.29 -12.05
N ILE A 263 -21.65 4.14 -12.07
CA ILE A 263 -20.74 4.99 -11.27
C ILE A 263 -20.99 6.50 -11.49
N ASP A 264 -21.48 6.87 -12.67
CA ASP A 264 -21.87 8.24 -13.03
C ASP A 264 -23.32 8.59 -12.67
N ARG A 265 -24.05 7.72 -11.94
CA ARG A 265 -25.48 7.91 -11.61
C ARG A 265 -25.76 7.61 -10.14
N GLY A 266 -26.49 8.50 -9.49
CA GLY A 266 -26.81 8.42 -8.07
C GLY A 266 -25.58 8.63 -7.19
N ARG A 267 -25.69 8.23 -5.92
CA ARG A 267 -24.63 8.39 -4.93
C ARG A 267 -23.70 7.18 -4.90
N TRP A 268 -22.40 7.43 -4.97
CA TRP A 268 -21.33 6.45 -4.82
C TRP A 268 -20.27 6.97 -3.84
N HIS A 269 -19.58 6.04 -3.18
CA HIS A 269 -18.41 6.31 -2.37
C HIS A 269 -17.21 5.64 -3.02
N VAL A 270 -16.10 6.37 -3.16
CA VAL A 270 -14.85 5.84 -3.71
C VAL A 270 -13.78 5.99 -2.64
N VAL A 271 -13.16 4.88 -2.25
CA VAL A 271 -12.10 4.88 -1.24
C VAL A 271 -10.81 4.45 -1.90
N PHE A 272 -9.83 5.36 -1.99
CA PHE A 272 -8.47 4.98 -2.33
C PHE A 272 -7.79 4.46 -1.08
N TYR A 273 -7.34 3.21 -1.10
CA TYR A 273 -6.77 2.53 0.05
C TYR A 273 -5.48 1.78 -0.29
N ARG A 274 -4.63 1.58 0.71
CA ARG A 274 -3.47 0.68 0.66
C ARG A 274 -3.79 -0.55 1.50
N GLY A 275 -3.38 -1.72 1.03
CA GLY A 275 -3.75 -2.97 1.68
C GLY A 275 -3.13 -3.14 3.07
N ASP A 276 -1.93 -2.61 3.30
CA ASP A 276 -1.15 -2.71 4.54
C ASP A 276 -1.36 -1.52 5.51
N CYS A 277 -2.43 -0.74 5.31
CA CYS A 277 -2.63 0.52 6.03
C CYS A 277 -3.76 0.42 7.05
N ASP A 278 -3.43 0.33 8.35
CA ASP A 278 -4.40 0.25 9.46
C ASP A 278 -5.47 1.34 9.37
N HIS A 279 -5.09 2.60 9.14
CA HIS A 279 -6.03 3.71 9.00
C HIS A 279 -7.04 3.55 7.85
N CYS A 280 -6.64 2.85 6.77
CA CYS A 280 -7.57 2.52 5.68
C CYS A 280 -8.62 1.52 6.15
N HIS A 281 -8.19 0.49 6.87
CA HIS A 281 -9.06 -0.56 7.40
C HIS A 281 -9.99 -0.01 8.47
N ASP A 282 -9.47 0.79 9.41
CA ASP A 282 -10.26 1.50 10.42
C ASP A 282 -11.37 2.35 9.78
N LEU A 283 -11.06 3.10 8.72
CA LEU A 283 -12.07 3.90 8.00
C LEU A 283 -13.14 3.01 7.37
N ILE A 284 -12.73 1.94 6.69
CA ILE A 284 -13.66 1.02 6.01
C ILE A 284 -14.56 0.33 7.05
N ASP A 285 -13.97 -0.16 8.14
CA ASP A 285 -14.69 -0.88 9.17
C ASP A 285 -15.67 0.00 9.92
N ALA A 286 -15.23 1.19 10.37
CA ALA A 286 -16.01 2.07 11.21
C ALA A 286 -17.09 2.86 10.47
N TYR A 287 -16.93 3.10 9.16
CA TYR A 287 -17.82 4.00 8.43
C TYR A 287 -18.52 3.41 7.21
N ILE A 288 -18.00 2.35 6.58
CA ILE A 288 -18.56 1.80 5.35
C ILE A 288 -19.42 0.57 5.66
N GLU A 289 -20.58 0.80 6.27
CA GLU A 289 -21.49 -0.25 6.71
C GLU A 289 -22.90 -0.13 6.10
N GLY A 290 -23.71 -1.19 6.24
CA GLY A 290 -25.12 -1.22 5.84
C GLY A 290 -25.35 -0.81 4.38
N ASP A 291 -26.21 0.18 4.17
CA ASP A 291 -26.64 0.66 2.85
C ASP A 291 -25.52 1.33 2.04
N LEU A 292 -24.39 1.66 2.64
CA LEU A 292 -23.24 2.25 1.94
C LEU A 292 -22.45 1.21 1.14
N VAL A 293 -22.46 -0.06 1.59
CA VAL A 293 -21.62 -1.12 1.01
C VAL A 293 -21.88 -1.33 -0.48
N PRO A 294 -23.14 -1.50 -0.97
CA PRO A 294 -23.40 -1.76 -2.39
C PRO A 294 -23.04 -0.59 -3.32
N ARG A 295 -22.81 0.60 -2.76
CA ARG A 295 -22.46 1.84 -3.47
C ARG A 295 -21.05 2.30 -3.16
N THR A 296 -20.19 1.40 -2.66
CA THR A 296 -18.78 1.70 -2.38
C THR A 296 -17.86 0.97 -3.35
N LEU A 297 -17.00 1.76 -4.00
CA LEU A 297 -15.89 1.33 -4.84
C LEU A 297 -14.59 1.48 -4.04
N LEU A 298 -13.97 0.37 -3.67
CA LEU A 298 -12.64 0.39 -3.06
C LEU A 298 -11.59 0.31 -4.19
N VAL A 299 -10.68 1.26 -4.23
CA VAL A 299 -9.62 1.37 -5.22
C VAL A 299 -8.26 1.19 -4.54
N ARG A 300 -7.63 0.04 -4.77
CA ARG A 300 -6.31 -0.29 -4.24
C ARG A 300 -5.24 0.56 -4.92
N VAL A 301 -4.36 1.17 -4.12
CA VAL A 301 -3.14 1.84 -4.55
C VAL A 301 -2.01 0.82 -4.50
N PRO A 302 -1.40 0.41 -5.63
CA PRO A 302 -0.50 -0.74 -5.71
C PRO A 302 0.97 -0.35 -5.42
N ASP A 303 1.21 0.41 -4.35
CA ASP A 303 2.55 0.90 -3.98
C ASP A 303 3.04 0.34 -2.63
N THR A 304 2.37 -0.72 -2.17
CA THR A 304 2.69 -1.45 -0.94
C THR A 304 2.88 -2.93 -1.25
N ASP A 305 3.68 -3.60 -0.43
CA ASP A 305 3.94 -5.02 -0.58
C ASP A 305 2.66 -5.80 -0.23
N PRO A 306 2.03 -6.49 -1.20
CA PRO A 306 0.80 -7.22 -0.95
C PRO A 306 0.93 -8.31 0.13
N ALA A 307 2.16 -8.76 0.45
CA ALA A 307 2.40 -9.70 1.53
C ALA A 307 2.06 -9.14 2.93
N ASN A 308 1.99 -7.82 3.06
CA ASN A 308 1.62 -7.13 4.30
C ASN A 308 0.17 -6.60 4.27
N ASP A 309 -0.64 -7.00 3.27
CA ASP A 309 -2.03 -6.58 3.20
C ASP A 309 -2.80 -7.11 4.42
N LEU A 310 -3.51 -6.21 5.09
CA LEU A 310 -4.45 -6.54 6.14
C LEU A 310 -5.77 -7.01 5.50
N PRO A 311 -6.51 -7.94 6.14
CA PRO A 311 -7.75 -8.45 5.60
C PRO A 311 -8.82 -7.36 5.57
N LEU A 312 -9.52 -7.21 4.42
CA LEU A 312 -10.70 -6.36 4.34
C LEU A 312 -11.90 -7.06 5.00
N PRO A 313 -12.85 -6.31 5.56
CA PRO A 313 -14.03 -6.93 6.14
C PRO A 313 -14.85 -7.64 5.05
N ASN A 314 -15.39 -8.81 5.39
CA ASN A 314 -16.16 -9.66 4.47
C ASN A 314 -17.52 -9.02 4.10
N ARG A 315 -17.46 -8.01 3.22
CA ARG A 315 -18.59 -7.23 2.72
C ARG A 315 -18.48 -7.21 1.19
N PRO A 316 -19.59 -7.20 0.44
CA PRO A 316 -19.59 -7.25 -1.02
C PRO A 316 -19.18 -5.90 -1.65
N PHE A 317 -17.96 -5.45 -1.38
CA PHE A 317 -17.40 -4.26 -1.99
C PHE A 317 -17.12 -4.48 -3.47
N VAL A 318 -17.27 -3.42 -4.26
CA VAL A 318 -16.72 -3.43 -5.61
C VAL A 318 -15.25 -3.04 -5.53
N MET A 319 -14.37 -3.97 -5.91
CA MET A 319 -12.92 -3.82 -5.80
C MET A 319 -12.28 -3.49 -7.14
N HIS A 320 -11.43 -2.48 -7.13
CA HIS A 320 -10.63 -2.03 -8.26
C HIS A 320 -9.22 -1.69 -7.79
N HIS A 321 -8.32 -1.43 -8.74
CA HIS A 321 -6.95 -1.01 -8.47
C HIS A 321 -6.49 0.05 -9.47
N LEU A 322 -5.55 0.87 -9.04
CA LEU A 322 -4.73 1.70 -9.92
C LEU A 322 -3.61 0.84 -10.56
N PRO A 323 -3.03 1.26 -11.70
CA PRO A 323 -1.99 0.48 -12.35
C PRO A 323 -0.70 0.45 -11.53
N GLU A 324 0.04 -0.64 -11.63
CA GLU A 324 1.40 -0.70 -11.07
C GLU A 324 2.36 0.20 -11.85
N GLY A 325 3.39 0.68 -11.17
CA GLY A 325 4.47 1.48 -11.75
C GLY A 325 4.51 2.92 -11.25
N PRO A 326 3.43 3.73 -11.41
CA PRO A 326 3.43 5.12 -10.98
C PRO A 326 3.66 5.29 -9.49
N ASP A 327 4.40 6.34 -9.12
CA ASP A 327 4.48 6.77 -7.73
C ASP A 327 3.19 7.50 -7.34
N TYR A 328 2.40 6.93 -6.42
CA TYR A 328 1.19 7.54 -5.89
C TYR A 328 1.50 8.40 -4.66
N VAL A 329 1.66 9.71 -4.87
CA VAL A 329 2.15 10.66 -3.87
C VAL A 329 0.98 11.34 -3.18
N PHE A 330 0.24 10.56 -2.40
CA PHE A 330 -0.78 11.03 -1.48
C PHE A 330 -0.93 10.05 -0.31
N THR A 331 -1.43 10.55 0.82
CA THR A 331 -1.71 9.73 2.00
C THR A 331 -3.04 9.01 1.81
N THR A 332 -3.09 7.73 2.14
CA THR A 332 -4.32 6.94 2.20
C THR A 332 -4.75 6.78 3.66
N PRO A 333 -6.05 6.55 3.92
CA PRO A 333 -7.15 6.48 2.94
C PRO A 333 -7.56 7.86 2.42
N VAL A 334 -8.17 7.88 1.22
CA VAL A 334 -8.92 9.04 0.72
C VAL A 334 -10.32 8.60 0.37
N LEU A 335 -11.30 9.22 1.02
CA LEU A 335 -12.72 8.98 0.76
C LEU A 335 -13.29 10.10 -0.11
N LEU A 336 -13.87 9.71 -1.24
CA LEU A 336 -14.67 10.58 -2.10
C LEU A 336 -16.13 10.15 -2.05
N THR A 337 -17.03 11.11 -2.05
CA THR A 337 -18.46 10.88 -2.32
C THR A 337 -18.82 11.56 -3.62
N ILE A 338 -19.49 10.80 -4.48
CA ILE A 338 -19.84 11.17 -5.84
C ILE A 338 -21.36 11.15 -5.94
N ALA A 339 -21.94 12.20 -6.52
CA ALA A 339 -23.34 12.25 -6.90
C ALA A 339 -23.42 12.55 -8.39
N ASP A 340 -24.05 11.63 -9.14
CA ASP A 340 -24.24 11.74 -10.59
C ASP A 340 -22.92 12.02 -11.36
N GLY A 341 -21.88 11.28 -10.98
CA GLY A 341 -20.54 11.38 -11.57
C GLY A 341 -19.69 12.57 -11.09
N VAL A 342 -20.26 13.47 -10.29
CA VAL A 342 -19.57 14.66 -9.75
C VAL A 342 -19.15 14.43 -8.30
N ILE A 343 -17.92 14.80 -7.96
CA ILE A 343 -17.39 14.70 -6.60
C ILE A 343 -18.02 15.79 -5.73
N VAL A 344 -18.78 15.41 -4.71
CA VAL A 344 -19.52 16.31 -3.81
C VAL A 344 -19.04 16.27 -2.36
N GLY A 345 -18.26 15.24 -1.99
CA GLY A 345 -17.67 15.09 -0.67
C GLY A 345 -16.25 14.53 -0.77
N ILE A 346 -15.35 15.02 0.09
CA ILE A 346 -13.95 14.60 0.15
C ILE A 346 -13.53 14.56 1.62
N ALA A 347 -12.87 13.48 2.02
CA ALA A 347 -12.11 13.39 3.26
C ALA A 347 -10.70 12.86 2.96
N THR A 348 -9.67 13.65 3.29
CA THR A 348 -8.26 13.27 3.15
C THR A 348 -7.57 12.97 4.48
N ASP A 349 -8.27 13.23 5.60
CA ASP A 349 -7.88 12.86 6.95
C ASP A 349 -8.94 11.91 7.54
N SER A 350 -8.63 10.61 7.59
CA SER A 350 -9.53 9.59 8.16
C SER A 350 -9.69 9.67 9.66
N GLU A 351 -8.74 10.28 10.37
CA GLU A 351 -8.81 10.44 11.83
C GLU A 351 -9.76 11.59 12.21
N ASN A 352 -10.02 12.50 11.27
CA ASN A 352 -11.01 13.55 11.42
C ASN A 352 -12.44 13.03 11.15
N ALA A 353 -13.03 12.39 12.17
CA ALA A 353 -14.38 11.85 12.11
C ALA A 353 -15.45 12.81 11.58
N SER A 354 -15.32 14.12 11.81
CA SER A 354 -16.25 15.14 11.32
C SER A 354 -16.14 15.31 9.80
N GLU A 355 -14.91 15.30 9.28
CA GLU A 355 -14.63 15.37 7.85
C GLU A 355 -15.13 14.13 7.11
N VAL A 356 -14.85 12.94 7.65
CA VAL A 356 -15.34 11.67 7.09
C VAL A 356 -16.87 11.64 7.03
N ARG A 357 -17.55 11.97 8.14
CA ARG A 357 -19.03 12.02 8.17
C ARG A 357 -19.58 13.05 7.18
N LYS A 358 -18.99 14.24 7.14
CA LYS A 358 -19.38 15.28 6.18
C LYS A 358 -19.21 14.81 4.73
N ALA A 359 -18.15 14.06 4.42
CA ALA A 359 -17.95 13.50 3.09
C ALA A 359 -19.01 12.43 2.78
N LEU A 360 -19.31 11.50 3.69
CA LEU A 360 -20.31 10.45 3.49
C LEU A 360 -21.74 11.01 3.32
N ASP A 361 -22.08 12.02 4.10
CA ASP A 361 -23.39 12.66 4.06
C ASP A 361 -23.54 13.61 2.85
N ALA A 362 -22.44 13.94 2.16
CA ALA A 362 -22.47 14.83 1.01
C ALA A 362 -23.34 14.25 -0.13
N GLY A 363 -24.18 15.09 -0.72
CA GLY A 363 -25.10 14.67 -1.78
C GLY A 363 -26.25 13.78 -1.31
N ALA A 364 -26.39 13.49 0.00
CA ALA A 364 -27.67 13.05 0.54
C ALA A 364 -28.69 14.17 0.26
N ALA A 365 -29.73 13.89 -0.52
CA ALA A 365 -30.83 14.82 -0.67
C ALA A 365 -31.28 15.21 0.74
N ALA A 366 -31.32 16.53 1.03
CA ALA A 366 -31.85 17.00 2.29
C ALA A 366 -33.17 16.26 2.54
N PRO A 367 -33.36 15.60 3.69
CA PRO A 367 -34.60 14.88 3.95
C PRO A 367 -35.73 15.85 3.64
N ALA A 368 -36.58 15.48 2.68
CA ALA A 368 -37.65 16.33 2.20
C ALA A 368 -38.32 16.93 3.43
N ALA A 369 -38.19 18.25 3.58
CA ALA A 369 -38.61 18.96 4.78
C ALA A 369 -40.01 18.46 5.13
N ALA A 370 -40.14 17.85 6.30
CA ALA A 370 -41.41 17.32 6.77
C ALA A 370 -42.46 18.39 6.53
N GLU A 371 -43.46 18.02 5.73
CA GLU A 371 -44.60 18.85 5.36
C GLU A 371 -45.12 19.53 6.64
N PRO A 372 -45.30 20.87 6.67
CA PRO A 372 -45.65 21.57 7.90
C PRO A 372 -46.94 20.99 8.46
N ALA A 373 -46.87 20.49 9.70
CA ALA A 373 -48.04 20.03 10.43
C ALA A 373 -49.12 21.12 10.39
N ALA A 374 -50.28 20.75 9.83
CA ALA A 374 -51.48 21.57 9.84
C ALA A 374 -51.82 22.00 11.29
N PRO A 375 -52.23 23.26 11.52
CA PRO A 375 -52.46 23.76 12.86
C PRO A 375 -53.69 23.10 13.50
N ALA A 376 -53.51 22.75 14.78
CA ALA A 376 -54.53 22.19 15.66
C ALA A 376 -55.76 23.10 15.77
N ALA A 377 -56.94 22.51 15.57
CA ALA A 377 -58.23 23.10 15.92
C ALA A 377 -58.89 22.27 17.04
N ALA A 378 -59.54 23.01 17.94
CA ALA A 378 -59.98 22.63 19.28
C ALA A 378 -61.18 21.65 19.34
N GLU A 379 -61.35 21.09 20.54
CA GLU A 379 -62.44 20.29 21.13
C GLU A 379 -63.85 20.89 20.84
N GLU A 380 -64.99 20.19 20.79
CA GLU A 380 -65.58 19.19 21.72
C GLU A 380 -66.96 18.64 21.13
N PRO A 381 -67.87 17.93 21.85
CA PRO A 381 -68.13 16.47 21.85
C PRO A 381 -69.48 15.98 21.25
N THR A 382 -69.65 14.66 21.02
CA THR A 382 -70.78 13.80 21.49
C THR A 382 -70.74 12.34 20.95
N SER A 383 -71.08 11.41 21.85
CA SER A 383 -71.31 9.95 21.71
C SER A 383 -72.78 9.65 21.27
N PRO A 384 -73.29 8.42 20.92
CA PRO A 384 -72.76 7.05 21.10
C PRO A 384 -72.96 6.03 19.92
N ALA A 385 -72.52 4.79 20.16
CA ALA A 385 -72.33 3.60 19.30
C ALA A 385 -73.61 2.71 19.04
N PRO A 386 -73.51 1.41 18.60
CA PRO A 386 -73.20 0.80 17.26
C PRO A 386 -74.36 -0.18 16.82
N PRO A 387 -74.30 -1.17 15.85
CA PRO A 387 -73.36 -2.33 15.80
C PRO A 387 -73.01 -2.98 14.40
N SER A 388 -72.01 -3.89 14.44
CA SER A 388 -71.97 -5.23 13.78
C SER A 388 -71.41 -5.47 12.35
N PRO A 389 -70.96 -6.70 11.99
CA PRO A 389 -69.60 -6.96 11.47
C PRO A 389 -69.55 -7.81 10.16
N ALA A 390 -68.32 -8.18 9.73
CA ALA A 390 -67.87 -9.33 8.90
C ALA A 390 -67.01 -8.96 7.67
N PRO A 391 -66.28 -9.89 7.01
CA PRO A 391 -65.37 -10.91 7.55
C PRO A 391 -64.00 -10.97 6.81
N ALA A 392 -63.16 -11.90 7.28
CA ALA A 392 -61.80 -12.25 6.88
C ALA A 392 -61.52 -12.51 5.38
N THR A 393 -60.26 -12.26 4.97
CA THR A 393 -59.63 -12.89 3.80
C THR A 393 -58.27 -13.49 4.15
N SER A 394 -58.06 -14.69 3.63
CA SER A 394 -56.98 -15.66 3.85
C SER A 394 -55.58 -15.23 3.38
N PRO A 395 -54.52 -15.91 3.86
CA PRO A 395 -53.14 -15.68 3.44
C PRO A 395 -52.80 -16.37 2.11
N ALA A 396 -52.01 -15.67 1.29
CA ALA A 396 -51.47 -16.18 0.02
C ALA A 396 -50.33 -17.17 0.26
N ALA A 397 -50.38 -18.29 -0.46
CA ALA A 397 -49.42 -19.38 -0.42
C ALA A 397 -48.09 -19.00 -1.11
N ALA A 398 -46.98 -19.39 -0.48
CA ALA A 398 -45.64 -19.33 -1.06
C ALA A 398 -45.45 -20.41 -2.15
N PRO A 399 -44.74 -20.12 -3.26
CA PRO A 399 -44.45 -21.11 -4.29
C PRO A 399 -43.33 -22.05 -3.85
N ALA A 400 -43.54 -23.35 -4.08
CA ALA A 400 -42.59 -24.42 -3.82
C ALA A 400 -41.40 -24.37 -4.80
N SER A 401 -40.18 -24.36 -4.27
CA SER A 401 -38.93 -24.49 -5.03
C SER A 401 -38.76 -25.90 -5.60
N ALA A 402 -38.44 -25.98 -6.89
CA ALA A 402 -38.11 -27.23 -7.56
C ALA A 402 -36.72 -27.74 -7.15
N PRO A 403 -36.50 -29.08 -7.07
CA PRO A 403 -35.22 -29.65 -6.71
C PRO A 403 -34.19 -29.48 -7.84
N THR A 404 -33.11 -28.75 -7.57
CA THR A 404 -31.92 -28.68 -8.44
C THR A 404 -31.21 -30.03 -8.38
N SER A 405 -31.17 -30.73 -9.52
CA SER A 405 -30.42 -31.98 -9.69
C SER A 405 -28.92 -31.73 -9.54
N ALA A 406 -28.30 -32.31 -8.51
CA ALA A 406 -26.86 -32.28 -8.30
C ALA A 406 -26.12 -32.99 -9.47
N PRO A 407 -25.05 -32.39 -10.03
CA PRO A 407 -24.25 -33.02 -11.07
C PRO A 407 -23.55 -34.28 -10.55
N ALA A 408 -23.47 -35.31 -11.39
CA ALA A 408 -22.86 -36.60 -11.07
C ALA A 408 -21.39 -36.44 -10.61
N SER A 409 -21.07 -37.04 -9.47
CA SER A 409 -19.73 -37.02 -8.85
C SER A 409 -18.68 -37.64 -9.77
N ALA A 410 -17.58 -36.91 -9.99
CA ALA A 410 -16.42 -37.35 -10.76
C ALA A 410 -15.33 -38.00 -9.88
N ALA A 411 -15.75 -38.73 -8.83
CA ALA A 411 -14.83 -39.45 -7.95
C ALA A 411 -13.93 -40.42 -8.74
N GLY A 412 -12.62 -40.41 -8.47
CA GLY A 412 -11.62 -41.29 -9.11
C GLY A 412 -10.90 -40.72 -10.34
N LYS A 413 -11.09 -39.44 -10.69
CA LYS A 413 -10.27 -38.77 -11.71
C LYS A 413 -8.81 -38.65 -11.23
N ALA A 414 -7.85 -39.04 -12.06
CA ALA A 414 -6.43 -38.86 -11.71
C ALA A 414 -6.06 -37.38 -11.58
N TRP A 415 -5.21 -37.04 -10.58
CA TRP A 415 -4.73 -35.68 -10.40
C TRP A 415 -4.02 -35.16 -11.66
N PRO A 416 -4.40 -33.98 -12.19
CA PRO A 416 -3.81 -33.45 -13.41
C PRO A 416 -2.31 -33.22 -13.28
N LYS A 417 -1.62 -33.21 -14.43
CA LYS A 417 -0.20 -32.82 -14.47
C LYS A 417 -0.10 -31.32 -14.16
N ALA A 418 0.81 -30.95 -13.25
CA ALA A 418 1.10 -29.56 -12.93
C ALA A 418 1.38 -28.75 -14.22
N PRO A 419 0.71 -27.59 -14.42
CA PRO A 419 1.06 -26.68 -15.50
C PRO A 419 2.44 -26.07 -15.24
N LYS A 420 2.97 -25.35 -16.23
CA LYS A 420 4.23 -24.63 -16.07
C LYS A 420 4.12 -23.68 -14.87
N VAL A 421 5.14 -23.70 -14.01
CA VAL A 421 5.26 -22.80 -12.87
C VAL A 421 5.28 -21.35 -13.37
N GLU A 422 4.39 -20.53 -12.82
CA GLU A 422 4.33 -19.08 -13.05
C GLU A 422 5.27 -18.38 -12.07
N SER A 423 5.68 -17.15 -12.39
CA SER A 423 6.55 -16.37 -11.49
C SER A 423 5.82 -15.89 -10.25
N MET A 424 4.49 -15.83 -10.27
CA MET A 424 3.68 -15.30 -9.17
C MET A 424 2.32 -16.00 -9.15
N TYR A 425 1.78 -16.25 -7.95
CA TYR A 425 0.43 -16.77 -7.74
C TYR A 425 -0.35 -15.85 -6.81
N PHE A 426 -1.53 -15.40 -7.25
CA PHE A 426 -2.47 -14.58 -6.46
C PHE A 426 -3.85 -15.28 -6.39
N PRO A 427 -4.00 -16.31 -5.54
CA PRO A 427 -5.26 -17.05 -5.43
C PRO A 427 -6.36 -16.22 -4.76
N GLN A 428 -7.57 -16.23 -5.34
CA GLN A 428 -8.78 -15.65 -4.74
C GLN A 428 -9.60 -16.77 -4.09
N PHE A 429 -9.25 -17.12 -2.85
CA PHE A 429 -9.76 -18.29 -2.14
C PHE A 429 -11.27 -18.26 -1.89
N GLU A 430 -11.86 -17.07 -1.71
CA GLU A 430 -13.29 -16.86 -1.50
C GLU A 430 -14.10 -17.36 -2.71
N GLY A 431 -13.50 -17.30 -3.90
CA GLY A 431 -14.10 -17.78 -5.13
C GLY A 431 -13.92 -19.28 -5.37
N TRP A 432 -13.30 -20.03 -4.46
CA TRP A 432 -12.99 -21.45 -4.65
C TRP A 432 -14.08 -22.39 -4.15
N GLU A 433 -14.94 -21.95 -3.23
CA GLU A 433 -16.04 -22.76 -2.72
C GLU A 433 -16.97 -23.21 -3.87
N GLY A 434 -17.30 -24.51 -3.88
CA GLY A 434 -18.05 -25.14 -4.95
C GLY A 434 -17.27 -25.34 -6.25
N LYS A 435 -15.97 -25.05 -6.32
CA LYS A 435 -15.09 -25.43 -7.45
C LYS A 435 -14.30 -26.68 -7.13
N ARG A 436 -13.69 -27.29 -8.15
CA ARG A 436 -12.78 -28.41 -7.92
C ARG A 436 -11.38 -27.92 -7.57
N LEU A 437 -10.73 -28.59 -6.62
CA LEU A 437 -9.35 -28.27 -6.24
C LEU A 437 -8.38 -28.57 -7.40
N ASP A 438 -8.63 -29.64 -8.16
CA ASP A 438 -7.82 -30.03 -9.33
C ASP A 438 -8.01 -29.11 -10.56
N GLU A 439 -8.79 -28.04 -10.43
CA GLU A 439 -8.94 -26.99 -11.44
C GLU A 439 -8.25 -25.68 -11.02
N GLN A 440 -7.76 -25.59 -9.78
CA GLN A 440 -7.12 -24.37 -9.28
C GLN A 440 -5.65 -24.30 -9.71
N PRO A 441 -5.21 -23.25 -10.42
CA PRO A 441 -3.84 -23.16 -10.93
C PRO A 441 -2.75 -23.35 -9.87
N LEU A 442 -2.96 -22.79 -8.68
CA LEU A 442 -2.06 -22.93 -7.54
C LEU A 442 -2.05 -24.36 -6.97
N ALA A 443 -3.23 -24.98 -6.76
CA ALA A 443 -3.30 -26.33 -6.19
C ALA A 443 -2.64 -27.38 -7.11
N LEU A 444 -2.64 -27.17 -8.42
CA LEU A 444 -1.92 -28.03 -9.36
C LEU A 444 -0.39 -28.00 -9.17
N GLN A 445 0.15 -27.03 -8.43
CA GLN A 445 1.58 -26.92 -8.11
C GLN A 445 2.00 -27.71 -6.85
N ILE A 446 1.06 -28.32 -6.12
CA ILE A 446 1.38 -29.12 -4.94
C ILE A 446 2.30 -30.28 -5.35
N GLN A 447 3.50 -30.34 -4.77
CA GLN A 447 4.46 -31.40 -5.08
C GLN A 447 4.10 -32.71 -4.35
N LYS A 448 4.36 -33.84 -5.02
CA LYS A 448 4.12 -35.19 -4.47
C LYS A 448 5.16 -35.53 -3.38
N PRO A 449 4.80 -36.38 -2.39
CA PRO A 449 3.59 -37.20 -2.32
C PRO A 449 2.37 -36.44 -1.76
N MET A 450 1.23 -36.58 -2.42
CA MET A 450 -0.06 -36.11 -1.93
C MET A 450 -1.07 -37.27 -1.95
N PRO A 451 -2.03 -37.31 -1.02
CA PRO A 451 -3.13 -38.25 -1.07
C PRO A 451 -4.02 -38.04 -2.30
N ASP A 452 -4.92 -38.97 -2.58
CA ASP A 452 -5.94 -38.77 -3.61
C ASP A 452 -7.02 -37.79 -3.13
N LEU A 453 -6.80 -36.50 -3.36
CA LEU A 453 -7.73 -35.44 -3.00
C LEU A 453 -9.04 -35.47 -3.81
N ASN A 454 -9.14 -36.33 -4.84
CA ASN A 454 -10.36 -36.51 -5.63
C ASN A 454 -11.30 -37.57 -5.06
N THR A 455 -10.94 -38.20 -3.94
CA THR A 455 -11.75 -39.25 -3.30
C THR A 455 -11.78 -39.04 -1.79
N GLY A 456 -13.00 -39.04 -1.22
CA GLY A 456 -13.22 -38.89 0.21
C GLY A 456 -13.06 -37.44 0.68
N ARG A 457 -13.01 -37.28 2.00
CA ARG A 457 -12.91 -35.99 2.70
C ARG A 457 -11.45 -35.72 3.10
N TRP A 458 -10.99 -34.51 2.78
CA TRP A 458 -9.65 -34.02 3.10
C TRP A 458 -9.71 -32.57 3.57
N HIS A 459 -8.90 -32.24 4.56
CA HIS A 459 -8.57 -30.87 4.93
C HIS A 459 -7.22 -30.51 4.31
N VAL A 460 -7.15 -29.40 3.59
CA VAL A 460 -5.92 -28.90 2.99
C VAL A 460 -5.59 -27.58 3.67
N LEU A 461 -4.40 -27.49 4.27
CA LEU A 461 -3.93 -26.30 4.97
C LEU A 461 -2.68 -25.76 4.27
N PHE A 462 -2.78 -24.56 3.72
CA PHE A 462 -1.62 -23.84 3.20
C PHE A 462 -0.97 -23.09 4.36
N TYR A 463 0.30 -23.34 4.62
CA TYR A 463 0.98 -22.79 5.80
C TYR A 463 2.42 -22.37 5.50
N ARG A 464 2.91 -21.41 6.27
CA ARG A 464 4.32 -21.02 6.34
C ARG A 464 4.95 -21.64 7.58
N ALA A 465 6.14 -22.21 7.42
CA ALA A 465 6.86 -22.89 8.50
C ALA A 465 7.33 -21.95 9.63
N ASP A 466 7.49 -20.65 9.38
CA ASP A 466 7.92 -19.61 10.32
C ASP A 466 6.77 -18.71 10.82
N CYS A 467 5.51 -19.13 10.60
CA CYS A 467 4.34 -18.33 10.96
C CYS A 467 3.65 -18.86 12.22
N ASP A 468 3.70 -18.11 13.32
CA ASP A 468 3.08 -18.49 14.60
C ASP A 468 1.58 -18.83 14.47
N HIS A 469 0.79 -18.00 13.76
CA HIS A 469 -0.65 -18.26 13.54
C HIS A 469 -0.93 -19.58 12.80
N CYS A 470 -0.04 -19.99 11.88
CA CYS A 470 -0.17 -21.29 11.21
C CYS A 470 0.00 -22.44 12.21
N HIS A 471 0.97 -22.34 13.11
CA HIS A 471 1.24 -23.37 14.10
C HIS A 471 0.17 -23.43 15.18
N ASP A 472 -0.32 -22.28 15.64
CA ASP A 472 -1.44 -22.19 16.57
C ASP A 472 -2.69 -22.89 16.01
N LEU A 473 -3.05 -22.63 14.74
CA LEU A 473 -4.18 -23.30 14.09
C LEU A 473 -3.99 -24.83 14.04
N ILE A 474 -2.80 -25.30 13.69
CA ILE A 474 -2.47 -26.74 13.63
C ILE A 474 -2.56 -27.38 15.03
N GLU A 475 -2.01 -26.73 16.04
CA GLU A 475 -1.99 -27.25 17.40
C GLU A 475 -3.40 -27.32 18.00
N MET A 476 -4.19 -26.25 17.83
CA MET A 476 -5.50 -26.08 18.45
C MET A 476 -6.63 -26.81 17.73
N HIS A 477 -6.61 -26.89 16.39
CA HIS A 477 -7.78 -27.35 15.62
C HIS A 477 -7.56 -28.62 14.81
N ILE A 478 -6.31 -29.01 14.53
CA ILE A 478 -6.02 -30.19 13.71
C ILE A 478 -5.56 -31.35 14.59
N ASP A 479 -6.49 -31.94 15.34
CA ASP A 479 -6.25 -33.05 16.27
C ASP A 479 -7.14 -34.29 15.98
N GLY A 480 -6.93 -35.36 16.76
CA GLY A 480 -7.71 -36.59 16.64
C GLY A 480 -7.79 -37.17 15.23
N ASP A 481 -9.01 -37.50 14.79
CA ASP A 481 -9.29 -38.12 13.50
C ASP A 481 -9.08 -37.15 12.31
N VAL A 482 -9.11 -35.84 12.56
CA VAL A 482 -8.88 -34.79 11.53
C VAL A 482 -7.47 -34.90 10.95
N VAL A 483 -6.49 -35.28 11.78
CA VAL A 483 -5.08 -35.44 11.40
C VAL A 483 -4.90 -36.43 10.25
N GLU A 484 -5.59 -37.57 10.30
CA GLU A 484 -5.45 -38.62 9.28
C GLU A 484 -5.92 -38.16 7.90
N HIS A 485 -6.84 -37.20 7.88
CA HIS A 485 -7.44 -36.60 6.69
C HIS A 485 -6.92 -35.19 6.38
N THR A 486 -5.77 -34.79 6.95
CA THR A 486 -5.18 -33.47 6.69
C THR A 486 -3.92 -33.54 5.80
N LEU A 487 -3.88 -32.68 4.78
CA LEU A 487 -2.71 -32.37 3.96
C LEU A 487 -2.20 -30.97 4.30
N LEU A 488 -1.01 -30.89 4.90
CA LEU A 488 -0.30 -29.64 5.09
C LEU A 488 0.52 -29.33 3.83
N VAL A 489 0.33 -28.15 3.24
CA VAL A 489 1.09 -27.69 2.07
C VAL A 489 1.94 -26.49 2.47
N ARG A 490 3.25 -26.69 2.50
CA ARG A 490 4.20 -25.64 2.87
C ARG A 490 4.42 -24.65 1.73
N VAL A 491 4.26 -23.37 2.01
CA VAL A 491 4.68 -22.26 1.15
C VAL A 491 6.19 -22.02 1.35
N PRO A 492 7.02 -22.02 0.29
CA PRO A 492 8.48 -22.10 0.40
C PRO A 492 9.18 -20.73 0.60
N ASP A 493 8.45 -19.67 0.93
CA ASP A 493 8.93 -18.30 1.11
C ASP A 493 9.32 -17.96 2.56
N THR A 494 9.52 -18.97 3.41
CA THR A 494 9.84 -18.83 4.83
C THR A 494 11.32 -18.72 5.13
N ASP A 495 11.69 -18.03 6.21
CA ASP A 495 13.07 -17.98 6.71
C ASP A 495 13.47 -19.32 7.34
N PRO A 496 14.43 -20.07 6.77
CA PRO A 496 14.88 -21.35 7.32
C PRO A 496 15.42 -21.25 8.76
N ALA A 497 15.85 -20.06 9.21
CA ALA A 497 16.35 -19.84 10.55
C ALA A 497 15.24 -19.77 11.62
N ASN A 498 14.00 -19.48 11.20
CA ASN A 498 12.85 -19.29 12.09
C ASN A 498 11.78 -20.36 11.89
N GLU A 499 12.09 -21.48 11.22
CA GLU A 499 11.14 -22.59 11.08
C GLU A 499 10.74 -23.12 12.47
N ILE A 500 9.44 -23.11 12.73
CA ILE A 500 8.84 -23.69 13.93
C ILE A 500 8.55 -25.17 13.63
N PRO A 501 8.93 -26.10 14.51
CA PRO A 501 8.70 -27.52 14.28
C PRO A 501 7.20 -27.86 14.39
N LEU A 502 6.67 -28.62 13.43
CA LEU A 502 5.31 -29.15 13.50
C LEU A 502 5.15 -30.12 14.68
N PRO A 503 3.95 -30.24 15.28
CA PRO A 503 3.71 -31.22 16.33
C PRO A 503 3.88 -32.66 15.80
N ASP A 504 4.35 -33.57 16.65
CA ASP A 504 4.61 -34.98 16.32
C ASP A 504 3.30 -35.75 16.08
N ARG A 505 2.72 -35.55 14.89
CA ARG A 505 1.47 -36.12 14.42
C ARG A 505 1.68 -36.62 12.98
N PRO A 506 0.95 -37.66 12.53
CA PRO A 506 1.15 -38.28 11.21
C PRO A 506 0.57 -37.45 10.05
N PHE A 507 0.92 -36.17 9.96
CA PHE A 507 0.49 -35.30 8.87
C PHE A 507 1.04 -35.78 7.53
N LYS A 508 0.23 -35.64 6.49
CA LYS A 508 0.72 -35.68 5.12
C LYS A 508 1.21 -34.29 4.79
N ILE A 509 2.49 -34.17 4.41
CA ILE A 509 3.12 -32.89 4.11
C ILE A 509 3.50 -32.87 2.64
N ALA A 510 3.08 -31.82 1.95
CA ALA A 510 3.51 -31.45 0.62
C ALA A 510 4.11 -30.03 0.64
N VAL A 511 4.72 -29.62 -0.46
CA VAL A 511 5.38 -28.31 -0.59
C VAL A 511 5.05 -27.74 -1.97
N PHE A 512 4.90 -26.42 -2.07
CA PHE A 512 4.90 -25.74 -3.37
C PHE A 512 6.33 -25.62 -3.95
N PRO A 513 6.51 -25.44 -5.27
CA PRO A 513 7.83 -25.21 -5.85
C PRO A 513 8.49 -23.93 -5.34
N THR A 514 9.79 -23.95 -5.10
CA THR A 514 10.56 -22.73 -4.86
C THR A 514 10.65 -21.90 -6.15
N GLY A 515 10.71 -20.57 -6.02
CA GLY A 515 10.91 -19.64 -7.14
C GLY A 515 9.76 -18.68 -7.41
N PRO A 516 8.49 -19.10 -7.40
CA PRO A 516 7.36 -18.19 -7.51
C PRO A 516 7.15 -17.34 -6.26
N ASP A 517 6.60 -16.15 -6.45
CA ASP A 517 6.04 -15.33 -5.37
C ASP A 517 4.62 -15.82 -5.06
N TYR A 518 4.40 -16.27 -3.82
CA TYR A 518 3.10 -16.74 -3.34
C TYR A 518 2.38 -15.61 -2.61
N VAL A 519 1.50 -14.90 -3.31
CA VAL A 519 0.89 -13.66 -2.84
C VAL A 519 -0.47 -13.97 -2.22
N PHE A 520 -0.44 -14.55 -1.03
CA PHE A 520 -1.61 -14.75 -0.17
C PHE A 520 -1.19 -14.88 1.30
N THR A 521 -2.12 -14.59 2.21
CA THR A 521 -1.91 -14.73 3.66
C THR A 521 -2.06 -16.18 4.08
N THR A 522 -1.19 -16.66 4.98
CA THR A 522 -1.29 -17.99 5.60
C THR A 522 -1.61 -17.84 7.09
N PRO A 523 -2.33 -18.78 7.70
CA PRO A 523 -2.82 -20.04 7.13
C PRO A 523 -4.09 -19.89 6.28
N VAL A 524 -4.27 -20.79 5.30
CA VAL A 524 -5.56 -20.97 4.60
C VAL A 524 -6.01 -22.41 4.74
N LEU A 525 -7.12 -22.61 5.46
CA LEU A 525 -7.73 -23.93 5.64
C LEU A 525 -8.87 -24.11 4.63
N MET A 526 -8.92 -25.27 3.98
CA MET A 526 -10.06 -25.63 3.14
C MET A 526 -10.42 -27.10 3.31
N THR A 527 -11.71 -27.40 3.17
CA THR A 527 -12.23 -28.77 3.19
C THR A 527 -12.64 -29.18 1.79
N VAL A 528 -12.16 -30.34 1.36
CA VAL A 528 -12.33 -30.90 0.03
C VAL A 528 -13.01 -32.25 0.14
N VAL A 529 -14.12 -32.42 -0.57
CA VAL A 529 -14.89 -33.66 -0.63
C VAL A 529 -14.99 -34.10 -2.08
N ASP A 530 -14.44 -35.28 -2.39
CA ASP A 530 -14.38 -35.85 -3.74
C ASP A 530 -13.81 -34.88 -4.79
N GLY A 531 -12.77 -34.14 -4.38
CA GLY A 531 -12.09 -33.13 -5.20
C GLY A 531 -12.79 -31.78 -5.31
N ARG A 532 -13.94 -31.59 -4.65
CA ARG A 532 -14.69 -30.33 -4.62
C ARG A 532 -14.45 -29.60 -3.30
N ILE A 533 -14.17 -28.30 -3.39
CA ILE A 533 -13.95 -27.46 -2.22
C ILE A 533 -15.34 -27.11 -1.65
N VAL A 534 -15.63 -27.55 -0.43
CA VAL A 534 -16.94 -27.34 0.23
C VAL A 534 -16.90 -26.24 1.28
N CYS A 535 -15.71 -25.87 1.75
CA CYS A 535 -15.52 -24.76 2.67
C CYS A 535 -14.09 -24.21 2.53
N VAL A 536 -13.95 -22.89 2.71
CA VAL A 536 -12.67 -22.21 2.80
C VAL A 536 -12.70 -21.25 3.98
N ALA A 537 -11.64 -21.27 4.79
CA ALA A 537 -11.37 -20.36 5.90
C ALA A 537 -10.00 -19.69 5.62
N PRO A 538 -10.00 -18.49 5.00
CA PRO A 538 -8.78 -17.76 4.71
C PRO A 538 -8.25 -16.95 5.90
N ASP A 539 -9.08 -16.77 6.95
CA ASP A 539 -8.74 -16.06 8.17
C ASP A 539 -8.46 -17.06 9.30
N SER A 540 -7.29 -16.97 9.93
CA SER A 540 -6.91 -17.84 11.05
C SER A 540 -7.63 -17.52 12.35
N ASP A 541 -8.19 -16.32 12.45
CA ASP A 541 -8.76 -15.80 13.69
C ASP A 541 -10.28 -16.01 13.74
N ASP A 542 -10.91 -16.39 12.63
CA ASP A 542 -12.32 -16.80 12.57
C ASP A 542 -12.48 -18.28 12.95
N PHE A 543 -12.42 -18.55 14.25
CA PHE A 543 -12.56 -19.88 14.82
C PHE A 543 -13.89 -20.57 14.47
N ASP A 544 -14.96 -19.81 14.28
CA ASP A 544 -16.27 -20.35 13.90
C ASP A 544 -16.24 -20.83 12.45
N GLN A 545 -15.60 -20.08 11.55
CA GLN A 545 -15.40 -20.51 10.17
C GLN A 545 -14.46 -21.71 10.07
N ILE A 546 -13.39 -21.74 10.86
CA ILE A 546 -12.48 -22.89 10.96
C ILE A 546 -13.25 -24.14 11.39
N ALA A 547 -14.01 -24.07 12.49
CA ALA A 547 -14.82 -25.18 12.98
C ALA A 547 -15.84 -25.61 11.92
N LYS A 548 -16.53 -24.66 11.29
CA LYS A 548 -17.48 -24.93 10.19
C LYS A 548 -16.80 -25.66 9.01
N CYS A 549 -15.59 -25.26 8.63
CA CYS A 549 -14.84 -25.95 7.59
C CYS A 549 -14.44 -27.35 8.02
N LEU A 550 -13.97 -27.53 9.25
CA LEU A 550 -13.61 -28.83 9.80
C LEU A 550 -14.79 -29.79 9.97
N ASP A 551 -16.03 -29.28 9.97
CA ASP A 551 -17.27 -30.05 10.02
C ASP A 551 -18.00 -30.16 8.67
N ALA A 552 -17.51 -29.49 7.61
CA ALA A 552 -18.15 -29.49 6.29
C ALA A 552 -18.10 -30.88 5.61
N GLU A 553 -19.26 -31.38 5.16
CA GLU A 553 -19.46 -32.66 4.47
C GLU A 553 -19.79 -32.50 2.98
#